data_AF-A0A7W0I5S9-F1
#
_entry.id   AF-A0A7W0I5S9-F1
#
_cell.length_a   1.000
_cell.length_b   1.000
_cell.length_c   1.000
_cell.angle_alpha   90.00
_cell.angle_beta   90.00
_cell.angle_gamma   90.00
#
_symmetry.space_group_name_H-M   'P 1'
#
loop_
_entity.id
_entity.type
_entity.pdbx_description
1 polymer ?
#
loop_
_entity_poly.entity_id
_entity_poly.type
_entity_poly.pdbx_seq_one_letter_code
_entity_poly.pdbx_strand_id
1 'polypeptide(L)'
;MVSIREVDSYTLWIEAENWAEGEWDELDSNTDVIVNFPDASKWIASFFTYKNMNTLVEKNIKSGECLQGKYYWSSDMIFIQKCSRDLIEEVIDYLIEENIFSTLFRRIHPTDLEGDSIFLGKDWTELSLHFGIIGVEYNGENDEQILIKTKKFLESIILTNREKEIADDIRQFLKMLYHNTDGYKESSSIWKSMLEMEHDYNLIKYTIRLLDCMSK
;
A
#
# COMPACT_ATOMS: atom_id res chain seq x y z
N MET A 1 -0.13 -37.09 12.99
CA MET A 1 0.94 -36.40 12.23
C MET A 1 0.51 -34.95 12.16
N VAL A 2 1.13 -34.11 12.98
CA VAL A 2 0.76 -32.69 13.13
C VAL A 2 1.35 -31.96 11.94
N SER A 3 0.51 -31.38 11.09
CA SER A 3 0.94 -30.51 9.99
C SER A 3 1.44 -29.22 10.61
N ILE A 4 2.74 -28.97 10.47
CA ILE A 4 3.38 -27.71 10.87
C ILE A 4 2.95 -26.67 9.83
N ARG A 5 2.00 -25.78 10.17
CA ARG A 5 1.76 -24.57 9.36
C ARG A 5 2.83 -23.55 9.75
N GLU A 6 3.69 -23.16 8.81
CA GLU A 6 4.53 -21.96 8.94
C GLU A 6 3.59 -20.74 8.89
N VAL A 7 3.28 -20.20 10.07
CA VAL A 7 2.46 -19.01 10.24
C VAL A 7 3.37 -17.79 10.18
N ASP A 8 3.79 -17.42 8.97
CA ASP A 8 4.45 -16.14 8.65
C ASP A 8 4.11 -15.72 7.20
N SER A 9 2.88 -15.99 6.75
CA SER A 9 2.46 -15.80 5.35
C SER A 9 2.16 -14.33 5.00
N TYR A 10 1.64 -13.54 5.94
CA TYR A 10 1.29 -12.13 5.73
C TYR A 10 1.10 -11.38 7.06
N THR A 11 1.06 -10.04 7.02
CA THR A 11 0.54 -9.21 8.11
C THR A 11 -0.80 -8.60 7.73
N LEU A 12 -1.66 -8.40 8.73
CA LEU A 12 -3.03 -7.98 8.55
C LEU A 12 -3.33 -6.68 9.33
N TRP A 13 -3.77 -5.66 8.60
CA TRP A 13 -4.35 -4.45 9.18
C TRP A 13 -5.86 -4.44 8.93
N ILE A 14 -6.63 -4.20 9.98
CA ILE A 14 -8.10 -4.08 9.94
C ILE A 14 -8.44 -2.67 10.40
N GLU A 15 -9.14 -1.92 9.57
CA GLU A 15 -9.49 -0.52 9.84
C GLU A 15 -10.26 -0.38 11.16
N ALA A 16 -11.26 -1.24 11.39
CA ALA A 16 -12.16 -1.15 12.54
C ALA A 16 -11.48 -1.34 13.90
N GLU A 17 -10.29 -1.95 13.94
CA GLU A 17 -9.49 -2.05 15.18
C GLU A 17 -8.96 -0.69 15.65
N ASN A 18 -9.01 0.33 14.79
CA ASN A 18 -8.56 1.69 15.09
C ASN A 18 -9.73 2.65 15.37
N TRP A 19 -10.97 2.17 15.32
CA TRP A 19 -12.16 2.98 15.61
C TRP A 19 -12.33 3.23 17.11
N ALA A 20 -13.20 4.18 17.48
CA ALA A 20 -13.45 4.46 18.89
C ALA A 20 -14.16 3.28 19.57
N GLU A 21 -13.98 3.14 20.89
CA GLU A 21 -14.63 2.09 21.67
C GLU A 21 -16.15 2.12 21.47
N GLY A 22 -16.73 0.97 21.10
CA GLY A 22 -18.17 0.81 20.87
C GLY A 22 -18.64 1.14 19.45
N GLU A 23 -17.78 1.63 18.56
CA GLU A 23 -18.14 1.85 17.15
C GLU A 23 -18.08 0.56 16.31
N TRP A 24 -17.23 -0.38 16.70
CA TRP A 24 -17.09 -1.67 16.02
C TRP A 24 -18.07 -2.71 16.58
N ASP A 25 -19.17 -2.93 15.86
CA ASP A 25 -20.04 -4.10 16.04
C ASP A 25 -19.62 -5.17 15.04
N GLU A 26 -18.93 -6.22 15.50
CA GLU A 26 -18.48 -7.32 14.65
C GLU A 26 -19.63 -7.97 13.86
N LEU A 27 -20.88 -7.86 14.29
CA LEU A 27 -22.04 -8.42 13.60
C LEU A 27 -22.68 -7.45 12.63
N ASP A 28 -22.44 -6.14 12.70
CA ASP A 28 -23.15 -5.09 11.95
C ASP A 28 -22.24 -3.98 11.41
N SER A 29 -21.00 -4.31 11.09
CA SER A 29 -20.03 -3.36 10.55
C SER A 29 -19.57 -3.73 9.15
N ASN A 30 -18.95 -2.76 8.49
CA ASN A 30 -18.06 -2.99 7.36
C ASN A 30 -16.67 -2.48 7.73
N THR A 31 -15.60 -3.06 7.19
CA THR A 31 -14.23 -2.62 7.49
C THR A 31 -13.30 -2.91 6.33
N ASP A 32 -12.38 -1.98 6.07
CA ASP A 32 -11.29 -2.24 5.13
C ASP A 32 -10.21 -3.10 5.76
N VAL A 33 -9.68 -4.03 4.96
CA VAL A 33 -8.65 -4.98 5.36
C VAL A 33 -7.48 -4.89 4.40
N ILE A 34 -6.28 -4.63 4.93
CA ILE A 34 -5.04 -4.60 4.16
C ILE A 34 -4.18 -5.81 4.54
N VAL A 35 -3.78 -6.57 3.53
CA VAL A 35 -2.87 -7.72 3.65
C VAL A 35 -1.52 -7.35 3.04
N ASN A 36 -0.45 -7.47 3.82
CA ASN A 36 0.92 -7.28 3.35
C ASN A 36 1.66 -8.62 3.32
N PHE A 37 2.22 -8.98 2.17
CA PHE A 37 3.03 -10.18 2.02
C PHE A 37 4.53 -9.87 2.16
N PRO A 38 5.38 -10.88 2.45
CA PRO A 38 6.84 -10.71 2.55
C PRO A 38 7.52 -10.19 1.28
N ASP A 39 6.89 -10.31 0.11
CA ASP A 39 7.39 -9.78 -1.17
C ASP A 39 7.11 -8.28 -1.35
N ALA A 40 6.63 -7.62 -0.29
CA ALA A 40 6.17 -6.24 -0.22
C ALA A 40 4.90 -5.94 -1.03
N SER A 41 4.21 -6.96 -1.56
CA SER A 41 2.90 -6.74 -2.17
C SER A 41 1.85 -6.42 -1.11
N LYS A 42 1.00 -5.43 -1.42
CA LYS A 42 -0.10 -4.97 -0.58
C LYS A 42 -1.41 -5.18 -1.29
N TRP A 43 -2.42 -5.61 -0.56
CA TRP A 43 -3.72 -5.98 -1.10
C TRP A 43 -4.83 -5.49 -0.20
N ILE A 44 -5.96 -5.07 -0.78
CA ILE A 44 -7.10 -4.54 -0.05
C ILE A 44 -8.41 -5.18 -0.49
N ALA A 45 -9.28 -5.40 0.49
CA ALA A 45 -10.70 -5.71 0.30
C ALA A 45 -11.52 -5.07 1.43
N SER A 46 -12.78 -4.79 1.14
CA SER A 46 -13.73 -4.26 2.11
C SER A 46 -14.68 -5.38 2.55
N PHE A 47 -14.66 -5.72 3.84
CA PHE A 47 -15.51 -6.75 4.41
C PHE A 47 -16.80 -6.12 4.93
N PHE A 48 -17.95 -6.70 4.59
CA PHE A 48 -19.26 -6.26 5.03
C PHE A 48 -19.99 -7.43 5.68
N THR A 49 -20.53 -7.23 6.90
CA THR A 49 -21.40 -8.27 7.44
C THR A 49 -22.72 -8.32 6.67
N TYR A 50 -23.33 -9.51 6.62
CA TYR A 50 -24.68 -9.65 6.05
C TYR A 50 -25.71 -8.76 6.75
N LYS A 51 -25.55 -8.51 8.05
CA LYS A 51 -26.44 -7.62 8.81
C LYS A 51 -26.18 -6.15 8.42
N ASN A 52 -24.92 -5.74 8.32
CA ASN A 52 -24.53 -4.39 7.92
C ASN A 52 -25.14 -4.01 6.56
N MET A 53 -25.15 -4.95 5.61
CA MET A 53 -25.81 -4.72 4.33
C MET A 53 -27.30 -4.40 4.45
N ASN A 54 -28.03 -5.10 5.32
CA ASN A 54 -29.44 -4.80 5.56
C ASN A 54 -29.60 -3.42 6.22
N THR A 55 -28.75 -3.12 7.22
CA THR A 55 -28.71 -1.81 7.90
C THR A 55 -28.46 -0.67 6.91
N LEU A 56 -27.51 -0.84 5.98
CA LEU A 56 -27.18 0.12 4.93
C LEU A 56 -28.33 0.30 3.93
N VAL A 57 -29.01 -0.78 3.53
CA VAL A 57 -30.19 -0.69 2.65
C VAL A 57 -31.31 0.09 3.32
N GLU A 58 -31.62 -0.19 4.59
CA GLU A 58 -32.64 0.56 5.33
C GLU A 58 -32.29 2.04 5.49
N LYS A 59 -31.01 2.33 5.78
CA LYS A 59 -30.50 3.71 5.82
C LYS A 59 -30.71 4.39 4.47
N ASN A 60 -30.34 3.74 3.37
CA ASN A 60 -30.40 4.29 2.01
C ASN A 60 -31.84 4.49 1.53
N ILE A 61 -32.78 3.64 1.94
CA ILE A 61 -34.22 3.85 1.72
C ILE A 61 -34.67 5.16 2.40
N LYS A 62 -34.22 5.41 3.63
CA LYS A 62 -34.60 6.60 4.42
C LYS A 62 -33.91 7.88 3.92
N SER A 63 -32.63 7.81 3.54
CA SER A 63 -31.84 8.96 3.08
C SER A 63 -32.06 9.30 1.60
N GLY A 64 -32.55 8.34 0.81
CA GLY A 64 -32.67 8.45 -0.64
C GLY A 64 -31.39 8.10 -1.41
N GLU A 65 -30.30 7.78 -0.70
CA GLU A 65 -29.03 7.33 -1.28
C GLU A 65 -29.19 6.03 -2.07
N CYS A 66 -28.25 5.77 -2.99
CA CYS A 66 -28.22 4.59 -3.85
C CYS A 66 -29.57 4.25 -4.49
N LEU A 67 -30.21 5.28 -5.08
CA LEU A 67 -31.55 5.19 -5.68
C LEU A 67 -32.60 4.64 -4.69
N GLN A 68 -32.68 5.25 -3.50
CA GLN A 68 -33.58 4.82 -2.41
C GLN A 68 -33.33 3.36 -2.00
N GLY A 69 -32.06 2.97 -1.88
CA GLY A 69 -31.64 1.62 -1.51
C GLY A 69 -31.92 0.53 -2.54
N LYS A 70 -32.23 0.87 -3.79
CA LYS A 70 -32.43 -0.14 -4.87
C LYS A 70 -31.13 -0.80 -5.32
N TYR A 71 -30.00 -0.17 -5.04
CA TYR A 71 -28.68 -0.79 -5.19
C TYR A 71 -27.79 -0.40 -4.01
N TYR A 72 -26.68 -1.10 -3.88
CA TYR A 72 -25.55 -0.72 -3.05
C TYR A 72 -24.30 -1.15 -3.80
N TRP A 73 -23.23 -0.37 -3.69
CA TRP A 73 -21.96 -0.66 -4.36
C TRP A 73 -20.80 -0.14 -3.52
N SER A 74 -19.78 -0.98 -3.40
CA SER A 74 -18.44 -0.64 -2.93
C SER A 74 -17.45 -1.42 -3.80
N SER A 75 -16.26 -0.87 -4.03
CA SER A 75 -15.15 -1.62 -4.61
C SER A 75 -14.71 -2.74 -3.68
N ASP A 76 -14.21 -3.84 -4.26
CA ASP A 76 -13.48 -4.91 -3.54
C ASP A 76 -14.27 -5.53 -2.37
N MET A 77 -15.59 -5.65 -2.53
CA MET A 77 -16.52 -6.06 -1.47
C MET A 77 -16.54 -7.58 -1.24
N ILE A 78 -16.40 -7.99 0.02
CA ILE A 78 -16.58 -9.39 0.47
C ILE A 78 -17.64 -9.42 1.57
N PHE A 79 -18.63 -10.31 1.42
CA PHE A 79 -19.62 -10.55 2.48
C PHE A 79 -19.17 -11.62 3.44
N ILE A 80 -19.28 -11.32 4.73
CA ILE A 80 -18.81 -12.18 5.82
C ILE A 80 -19.87 -12.30 6.92
N GLN A 81 -19.82 -13.39 7.70
CA GLN A 81 -20.77 -13.60 8.79
C GLN A 81 -20.58 -12.58 9.92
N LYS A 82 -19.32 -12.29 10.26
CA LYS A 82 -18.90 -11.30 11.26
C LYS A 82 -17.54 -10.72 10.88
N CYS A 83 -17.31 -9.46 11.16
CA CYS A 83 -16.04 -8.79 10.88
C CYS A 83 -15.04 -8.94 12.04
N SER A 84 -14.93 -10.14 12.63
CA SER A 84 -13.92 -10.42 13.67
C SER A 84 -12.58 -10.79 13.03
N ARG A 85 -11.46 -10.44 13.64
CA ARG A 85 -10.10 -10.79 13.17
C ARG A 85 -9.97 -12.27 12.81
N ASP A 86 -10.33 -13.18 13.72
CA ASP A 86 -10.18 -14.64 13.52
C ASP A 86 -10.88 -15.13 12.24
N LEU A 87 -12.10 -14.64 11.97
CA LEU A 87 -12.86 -15.05 10.79
C LEU A 87 -12.33 -14.40 9.50
N ILE A 88 -11.84 -13.16 9.59
CA ILE A 88 -11.19 -12.50 8.45
C ILE A 88 -9.92 -13.26 8.06
N GLU A 89 -9.10 -13.66 9.04
CA GLU A 89 -7.90 -14.47 8.82
C GLU A 89 -8.26 -15.84 8.24
N GLU A 90 -9.27 -16.53 8.77
CA GLU A 90 -9.76 -17.81 8.23
C GLU A 90 -10.20 -17.68 6.76
N VAL A 91 -10.90 -16.61 6.41
CA VAL A 91 -11.29 -16.34 5.02
C VAL A 91 -10.06 -16.08 4.15
N ILE A 92 -9.11 -15.26 4.59
CA ILE A 92 -7.90 -14.97 3.81
C ILE A 92 -7.10 -16.25 3.55
N ASP A 93 -6.87 -17.06 4.59
CA ASP A 93 -6.18 -18.35 4.47
C ASP A 93 -6.88 -19.26 3.45
N TYR A 94 -8.20 -19.38 3.53
CA TYR A 94 -8.98 -20.16 2.56
C TYR A 94 -8.83 -19.64 1.13
N LEU A 95 -8.90 -18.32 0.93
CA LEU A 95 -8.76 -17.71 -0.40
C LEU A 95 -7.36 -17.92 -1.01
N ILE A 96 -6.32 -17.94 -0.17
CA ILE A 96 -4.94 -18.24 -0.56
C ILE A 96 -4.83 -19.72 -0.94
N GLU A 97 -5.33 -20.63 -0.09
CA GLU A 97 -5.32 -22.08 -0.33
C GLU A 97 -6.03 -22.45 -1.65
N GLU A 98 -7.16 -21.79 -1.93
CA GLU A 98 -7.94 -21.98 -3.16
C GLU A 98 -7.41 -21.20 -4.37
N ASN A 99 -6.30 -20.46 -4.25
CA ASN A 99 -5.71 -19.63 -5.32
C ASN A 99 -6.67 -18.58 -5.94
N ILE A 100 -7.64 -18.10 -5.18
CA ILE A 100 -8.63 -17.08 -5.62
C ILE A 100 -8.43 -15.73 -4.92
N PHE A 101 -7.48 -15.62 -3.99
CA PHE A 101 -7.17 -14.40 -3.26
C PHE A 101 -7.03 -13.16 -4.17
N SER A 102 -6.20 -13.23 -5.20
CA SER A 102 -5.94 -12.12 -6.13
C SER A 102 -7.13 -11.76 -7.05
N THR A 103 -8.21 -12.54 -7.00
CA THR A 103 -9.47 -12.24 -7.71
C THR A 103 -10.41 -11.40 -6.85
N LEU A 104 -10.37 -11.56 -5.53
CA LEU A 104 -11.26 -10.86 -4.59
C LEU A 104 -10.59 -9.67 -3.92
N PHE A 105 -9.28 -9.75 -3.68
CA PHE A 105 -8.49 -8.64 -3.20
C PHE A 105 -7.90 -7.89 -4.38
N ARG A 106 -8.03 -6.56 -4.35
CA ARG A 106 -7.31 -5.70 -5.29
C ARG A 106 -5.90 -5.47 -4.77
N ARG A 107 -4.92 -5.61 -5.65
CA ARG A 107 -3.55 -5.20 -5.35
C ARG A 107 -3.52 -3.68 -5.21
N ILE A 108 -3.01 -3.17 -4.09
CA ILE A 108 -2.74 -1.75 -3.93
C ILE A 108 -1.52 -1.45 -4.78
N HIS A 109 -1.74 -0.76 -5.89
CA HIS A 109 -0.65 -0.12 -6.59
C HIS A 109 -0.30 1.19 -5.88
N PRO A 110 0.97 1.59 -5.90
CA PRO A 110 1.36 2.90 -5.40
C PRO A 110 0.49 4.02 -5.96
N THR A 111 0.08 3.92 -7.23
CA THR A 111 -0.76 4.90 -7.91
C THR A 111 -2.19 4.97 -7.38
N ASP A 112 -2.66 3.95 -6.65
CA ASP A 112 -4.02 3.93 -6.08
C ASP A 112 -4.15 4.88 -4.87
N LEU A 113 -3.03 5.45 -4.41
CA LEU A 113 -2.95 6.37 -3.27
C LEU A 113 -2.99 7.83 -3.74
N GLU A 114 -3.53 8.11 -4.93
CA GLU A 114 -3.64 9.45 -5.53
C GLU A 114 -4.43 10.49 -4.70
N GLY A 115 -4.93 10.14 -3.52
CA GLY A 115 -5.49 11.06 -2.52
C GLY A 115 -4.52 11.50 -1.41
N ASP A 116 -3.57 10.65 -1.02
CA ASP A 116 -2.58 10.91 0.03
C ASP A 116 -1.28 10.20 -0.37
N SER A 117 -0.30 10.97 -0.85
CA SER A 117 1.00 10.41 -1.21
C SER A 117 1.61 9.64 -0.03
N ILE A 118 2.06 8.41 -0.28
CA ILE A 118 2.83 7.60 0.66
C ILE A 118 4.15 8.25 1.11
N PHE A 119 4.63 9.21 0.33
CA PHE A 119 5.81 10.00 0.65
C PHE A 119 5.41 11.36 1.20
N LEU A 120 6.08 11.77 2.26
CA LEU A 120 6.10 13.14 2.76
C LEU A 120 7.13 13.99 2.00
N GLY A 121 8.04 13.37 1.24
CA GLY A 121 9.03 14.07 0.41
C GLY A 121 10.09 14.80 1.22
N LYS A 122 10.46 14.29 2.41
CA LYS A 122 11.49 14.87 3.28
C LYS A 122 12.89 14.57 2.74
N ASP A 123 13.17 13.29 2.51
CA ASP A 123 14.47 12.80 2.05
C ASP A 123 14.39 11.35 1.53
N TRP A 124 15.53 10.83 1.06
CA TRP A 124 15.68 9.52 0.44
C TRP A 124 15.50 8.33 1.41
N THR A 125 15.46 8.56 2.72
CA THR A 125 15.13 7.54 3.72
C THR A 125 13.71 7.02 3.52
N GLU A 126 12.77 7.87 3.11
CA GLU A 126 11.39 7.46 2.89
C GLU A 126 11.28 6.43 1.76
N LEU A 127 11.99 6.66 0.65
CA LEU A 127 12.05 5.70 -0.46
C LEU A 127 12.64 4.36 -0.01
N SER A 128 13.60 4.42 0.92
CA SER A 128 14.29 3.25 1.44
C SER A 128 13.43 2.44 2.42
N LEU A 129 12.66 3.12 3.26
CA LEU A 129 11.64 2.51 4.13
C LEU A 129 10.51 1.88 3.30
N HIS A 130 10.03 2.58 2.27
CA HIS A 130 8.96 2.11 1.40
C HIS A 130 9.31 0.79 0.71
N PHE A 131 10.54 0.67 0.21
CA PHE A 131 11.02 -0.58 -0.39
C PHE A 131 11.49 -1.64 0.62
N GLY A 132 11.35 -1.40 1.93
CA GLY A 132 11.77 -2.34 2.97
C GLY A 132 13.28 -2.57 3.05
N ILE A 133 14.08 -1.63 2.54
CA ILE A 133 15.55 -1.70 2.54
C ILE A 133 16.10 -1.48 3.96
N ILE A 134 15.39 -0.68 4.75
CA ILE A 134 15.65 -0.39 6.15
C ILE A 134 14.39 -0.60 6.99
N GLY A 135 14.55 -0.97 8.25
CA GLY A 135 13.45 -1.14 9.20
C GLY A 135 12.95 0.18 9.77
N VAL A 136 11.72 0.17 10.31
CA VAL A 136 11.05 1.35 10.90
C VAL A 136 11.81 1.92 12.11
N GLU A 137 12.65 1.11 12.76
CA GLU A 137 13.50 1.50 13.89
C GLU A 137 14.79 2.25 13.49
N TYR A 138 14.96 2.61 12.21
CA TYR A 138 16.16 3.32 11.75
C TYR A 138 16.31 4.70 12.43
N ASN A 139 17.45 4.91 13.08
CA ASN A 139 17.72 6.05 13.95
C ASN A 139 18.51 7.21 13.29
N GLY A 140 18.74 7.16 11.96
CA GLY A 140 19.36 8.28 11.24
C GLY A 140 20.90 8.29 11.22
N GLU A 141 21.59 7.25 11.69
CA GLU A 141 23.04 7.35 11.94
C GLU A 141 23.96 7.07 10.72
N ASN A 142 23.43 6.73 9.53
CA ASN A 142 24.27 6.54 8.34
C ASN A 142 23.54 6.72 6.99
N ASP A 143 23.26 7.96 6.61
CA ASP A 143 22.56 8.32 5.36
C ASP A 143 23.31 7.84 4.11
N GLU A 144 24.64 7.85 4.11
CA GLU A 144 25.44 7.35 2.98
C GLU A 144 25.20 5.86 2.73
N GLN A 145 25.17 5.04 3.80
CA GLN A 145 24.86 3.62 3.67
C GLN A 145 23.44 3.35 3.20
N ILE A 146 22.46 4.20 3.55
CA ILE A 146 21.11 4.10 3.01
C ILE A 146 21.15 4.29 1.50
N LEU A 147 21.74 5.39 1.03
CA LEU A 147 21.81 5.69 -0.40
C LEU A 147 22.49 4.55 -1.17
N ILE A 148 23.56 3.96 -0.61
CA ILE A 148 24.26 2.81 -1.19
C ILE A 148 23.35 1.56 -1.25
N LYS A 149 22.60 1.26 -0.18
CA LYS A 149 21.69 0.10 -0.15
C LYS A 149 20.53 0.29 -1.12
N THR A 150 19.95 1.49 -1.17
CA THR A 150 18.85 1.84 -2.08
C THR A 150 19.28 1.79 -3.53
N LYS A 151 20.51 2.24 -3.82
CA LYS A 151 21.13 2.07 -5.14
C LYS A 151 21.23 0.58 -5.52
N LYS A 152 21.78 -0.27 -4.64
CA LYS A 152 21.91 -1.72 -4.90
C LYS A 152 20.56 -2.40 -5.12
N PHE A 153 19.55 -2.01 -4.36
CA PHE A 153 18.19 -2.48 -4.56
C PHE A 153 17.69 -2.13 -5.98
N LEU A 154 17.78 -0.87 -6.39
CA LEU A 154 17.35 -0.45 -7.73
C LEU A 154 18.16 -1.13 -8.86
N GLU A 155 19.46 -1.36 -8.66
CA GLU A 155 20.29 -2.14 -9.59
C GLU A 155 19.78 -3.59 -9.74
N SER A 156 19.30 -4.19 -8.65
CA SER A 156 18.71 -5.54 -8.70
C SER A 156 17.38 -5.56 -9.45
N ILE A 157 16.57 -4.50 -9.36
CA ILE A 157 15.28 -4.38 -10.04
C ILE A 157 15.42 -4.33 -11.56
N ILE A 158 16.49 -3.73 -12.08
CA ILE A 158 16.78 -3.65 -13.53
C ILE A 158 16.81 -5.04 -14.19
N LEU A 159 17.08 -6.10 -13.41
CA LEU A 159 17.13 -7.47 -13.90
C LEU A 159 15.80 -8.23 -13.74
N THR A 160 14.72 -7.53 -13.38
CA THR A 160 13.39 -8.10 -13.08
C THR A 160 12.32 -7.41 -13.92
N ASN A 161 11.14 -8.01 -14.05
CA ASN A 161 9.99 -7.41 -14.75
C ASN A 161 9.17 -6.42 -13.86
N ARG A 162 9.79 -5.81 -12.85
CA ARG A 162 9.14 -4.90 -11.89
C ARG A 162 9.39 -3.41 -12.19
N GLU A 163 9.96 -3.07 -13.34
CA GLU A 163 10.42 -1.71 -13.62
C GLU A 163 9.29 -0.68 -13.55
N LYS A 164 8.11 -1.03 -14.07
CA LYS A 164 6.96 -0.12 -14.05
C LYS A 164 6.52 0.23 -12.64
N GLU A 165 6.31 -0.79 -11.80
CA GLU A 165 5.89 -0.64 -10.41
C GLU A 165 6.87 0.26 -9.63
N ILE A 166 8.17 -0.03 -9.76
CA ILE A 166 9.21 0.72 -9.07
C ILE A 166 9.36 2.14 -9.63
N ALA A 167 9.18 2.33 -10.93
CA ALA A 167 9.20 3.66 -11.54
C ALA A 167 8.02 4.52 -11.05
N ASP A 168 6.83 3.95 -10.89
CA ASP A 168 5.66 4.67 -10.40
C ASP A 168 5.83 5.11 -8.93
N ASP A 169 6.45 4.28 -8.10
CA ASP A 169 6.88 4.65 -6.74
C ASP A 169 7.88 5.82 -6.74
N ILE A 170 8.92 5.72 -7.57
CA ILE A 170 9.93 6.78 -7.70
C ILE A 170 9.29 8.09 -8.17
N ARG A 171 8.33 8.06 -9.10
CA ARG A 171 7.62 9.27 -9.56
C ARG A 171 6.86 9.93 -8.43
N GLN A 172 6.15 9.16 -7.61
CA GLN A 172 5.43 9.73 -6.47
C GLN A 172 6.39 10.35 -5.46
N PHE A 173 7.48 9.64 -5.14
CA PHE A 173 8.51 10.17 -4.25
C PHE A 173 9.10 11.48 -4.79
N LEU A 174 9.53 11.50 -6.05
CA LEU A 174 10.10 12.69 -6.69
C LEU A 174 9.09 13.84 -6.75
N LYS A 175 7.81 13.57 -6.94
CA LYS A 175 6.74 14.58 -6.98
C LYS A 175 6.63 15.27 -5.64
N MET A 176 6.63 14.49 -4.56
CA MET A 176 6.61 15.04 -3.20
C MET A 176 7.90 15.75 -2.84
N LEU A 177 9.04 15.17 -3.18
CA LEU A 177 10.35 15.78 -2.98
C LEU A 177 10.42 17.14 -3.69
N TYR A 178 9.89 17.25 -4.92
CA TYR A 178 9.83 18.49 -5.68
C TYR A 178 8.90 19.54 -5.06
N HIS A 179 7.74 19.13 -4.52
CA HIS A 179 6.77 20.06 -3.94
C HIS A 179 7.16 20.56 -2.54
N ASN A 180 7.85 19.74 -1.74
CA ASN A 180 8.21 20.07 -0.36
C ASN A 180 9.64 20.64 -0.19
N THR A 181 10.39 20.83 -1.28
CA THR A 181 11.75 21.40 -1.24
C THR A 181 11.74 22.93 -1.32
N ASP A 182 11.25 23.61 -0.29
CA ASP A 182 11.45 25.07 -0.14
C ASP A 182 12.94 25.46 0.02
N GLY A 183 13.83 24.50 0.32
CA GLY A 183 15.26 24.72 0.58
C GLY A 183 16.26 24.29 -0.51
N TYR A 184 15.86 23.51 -1.52
CA TYR A 184 16.79 22.91 -2.51
C TYR A 184 16.59 23.48 -3.93
N LYS A 185 16.65 24.81 -4.06
CA LYS A 185 16.43 25.50 -5.35
C LYS A 185 17.37 25.02 -6.46
N GLU A 186 18.60 24.61 -6.15
CA GLU A 186 19.58 24.16 -7.14
C GLU A 186 19.28 22.75 -7.69
N SER A 187 18.77 21.83 -6.86
CA SER A 187 18.46 20.45 -7.26
C SER A 187 17.05 20.28 -7.85
N SER A 188 16.16 21.27 -7.66
CA SER A 188 14.76 21.26 -8.16
C SER A 188 14.64 20.97 -9.67
N SER A 189 15.62 21.44 -10.45
CA SER A 189 15.68 21.22 -11.90
C SER A 189 15.91 19.75 -12.28
N ILE A 190 16.70 19.03 -11.49
CA ILE A 190 17.01 17.61 -11.71
C ILE A 190 15.78 16.76 -11.37
N TRP A 191 15.12 17.03 -10.25
CA TRP A 191 13.89 16.32 -9.82
C TRP A 191 12.78 16.47 -10.84
N LYS A 192 12.56 17.70 -11.32
CA LYS A 192 11.58 17.97 -12.38
C LYS A 192 11.90 17.23 -13.67
N SER A 193 13.17 17.25 -14.10
CA SER A 193 13.59 16.54 -15.32
C SER A 193 13.41 15.03 -15.21
N MET A 194 13.60 14.45 -14.02
CA MET A 194 13.35 13.04 -13.76
C MET A 194 11.84 12.72 -13.74
N LEU A 195 11.02 13.59 -13.16
CA LEU A 195 9.55 13.43 -13.16
C LEU A 195 8.96 13.40 -14.57
N GLU A 196 9.53 14.17 -15.49
CA GLU A 196 9.10 14.24 -16.89
C GLU A 196 9.59 13.04 -17.73
N MET A 197 10.31 12.08 -17.15
CA MET A 197 10.78 10.88 -17.88
C MET A 197 9.66 9.87 -18.13
N GLU A 198 9.33 9.70 -19.39
CA GLU A 198 8.30 8.74 -19.84
C GLU A 198 8.75 7.27 -19.70
N HIS A 199 10.06 6.99 -19.81
CA HIS A 199 10.56 5.62 -19.80
C HIS A 199 10.97 5.15 -18.39
N ASP A 200 10.25 4.17 -17.85
CA ASP A 200 10.45 3.58 -16.51
C ASP A 200 11.89 3.14 -16.26
N TYR A 201 12.45 2.37 -17.20
CA TYR A 201 13.84 1.90 -17.12
C TYR A 201 14.84 3.06 -17.02
N ASN A 202 14.63 4.14 -17.78
CA ASN A 202 15.51 5.29 -17.74
C ASN A 202 15.36 6.02 -16.41
N LEU A 203 14.14 6.21 -15.92
CA LEU A 203 13.90 6.82 -14.61
C LEU A 203 14.69 6.10 -13.52
N ILE A 204 14.56 4.77 -13.43
CA ILE A 204 15.30 3.95 -12.46
C ILE A 204 16.81 4.12 -12.62
N LYS A 205 17.32 4.04 -13.86
CA LYS A 205 18.75 4.21 -14.16
C LYS A 205 19.29 5.58 -13.76
N TYR A 206 18.53 6.64 -13.96
CA TYR A 206 18.93 8.00 -13.57
C TYR A 206 18.84 8.19 -12.06
N THR A 207 17.86 7.57 -11.38
CA THR A 207 17.79 7.53 -9.92
C THR A 207 19.01 6.83 -9.32
N ILE A 208 19.45 5.70 -9.87
CA ILE A 208 20.69 5.01 -9.46
C ILE A 208 21.91 5.93 -9.57
N ARG A 209 22.05 6.64 -10.70
CA ARG A 209 23.17 7.57 -10.91
C ARG A 209 23.15 8.74 -9.93
N LEU A 210 21.97 9.22 -9.62
CA LEU A 210 21.80 10.29 -8.66
C LEU A 210 22.20 9.83 -7.25
N LEU A 211 21.71 8.69 -6.80
CA LEU A 211 22.10 8.10 -5.51
C LEU A 211 23.63 7.93 -5.41
N ASP A 212 24.29 7.51 -6.50
CA ASP A 212 25.75 7.42 -6.60
C ASP A 212 26.48 8.77 -6.48
N CYS A 213 25.85 9.87 -6.88
CA CYS A 213 26.39 11.21 -6.70
C CYS A 213 26.19 11.74 -5.29
N MET A 214 25.10 11.33 -4.62
CA MET A 214 24.77 11.76 -3.26
C MET A 214 25.51 10.98 -2.18
N SER A 215 25.98 9.77 -2.48
CA SER A 215 26.72 8.90 -1.56
C SER A 215 28.25 9.05 -1.67
N LYS A 216 28.76 10.22 -2.06
CA LYS A 216 30.19 10.54 -2.20
C LYS A 216 30.54 11.75 -1.35
#